data_AF-A0A968X343-F1
#
_entry.id   AF-A0A968X343-F1
#
_cell.length_a   1.000
_cell.length_b   1.000
_cell.length_c   1.000
_cell.angle_alpha   90.00
_cell.angle_beta   90.00
_cell.angle_gamma   90.00
#
_symmetry.space_group_name_H-M   'P 1'
#
loop_
_entity.id
_entity.type
_entity.pdbx_description
1 polymer ?
#
loop_
_entity_poly.entity_id
_entity_poly.type
_entity_poly.pdbx_seq_one_letter_code
_entity_poly.pdbx_strand_id
1 'polypeptide(L)'
;MLKSGNQFRPPAPPAYDSPQMLAELAEIKAFTRTFNSNAKAMYYQASEGSYYIWSDTASQRIFEHHLDTNPPRAARAYALMSVARMDAVIACWDAKYAYWAMRPAQIDNTITTLFPAPNHPSYPAGHGCNSGAGAHVLAYLFPDEGKFIEDKADEAGLSRIWAGIHFRSDVEVGLKLGRQVADEVIAWAKKDGA
;
A
#
# COMPACT_ATOMS: atom_id res chain seq x y z
N MET A 1 -15.62 -7.64 -1.28
CA MET A 1 -16.04 -6.42 -0.56
C MET A 1 -16.03 -6.67 0.93
N LEU A 2 -15.68 -5.65 1.70
CA LEU A 2 -15.55 -5.70 3.15
C LEU A 2 -16.91 -5.83 3.85
N LYS A 3 -16.99 -6.68 4.88
CA LYS A 3 -18.18 -6.90 5.73
C LYS A 3 -18.01 -6.28 7.13
N SER A 4 -16.77 -6.17 7.61
CA SER A 4 -16.41 -5.54 8.87
C SER A 4 -14.97 -5.00 8.81
N GLY A 5 -14.66 -3.96 9.59
CA GLY A 5 -13.32 -3.36 9.59
C GLY A 5 -12.20 -4.34 9.93
N ASN A 6 -12.48 -5.32 10.79
CA ASN A 6 -11.50 -6.31 11.22
C ASN A 6 -11.42 -7.57 10.35
N GLN A 7 -12.18 -7.66 9.25
CA GLN A 7 -12.22 -8.87 8.41
C GLN A 7 -10.84 -9.30 7.90
N PHE A 8 -9.98 -8.34 7.57
CA PHE A 8 -8.61 -8.56 7.10
C PHE A 8 -7.54 -8.09 8.09
N ARG A 9 -7.90 -7.94 9.37
CA ARG A 9 -6.93 -7.57 10.39
C ARG A 9 -5.82 -8.64 10.41
N PRO A 10 -4.56 -8.26 10.14
CA PRO A 10 -3.45 -9.22 10.17
C PRO A 10 -3.15 -9.62 11.62
N PRO A 11 -2.33 -10.66 11.85
CA PRO A 11 -1.78 -10.94 13.18
C PRO A 11 -1.10 -9.71 13.81
N ALA A 12 -0.86 -9.75 15.11
CA ALA A 12 -0.13 -8.67 15.79
C ALA A 12 1.27 -8.46 15.18
N PRO A 13 1.79 -7.22 15.18
CA PRO A 13 3.17 -6.95 14.76
C PRO A 13 4.18 -7.72 15.63
N PRO A 14 5.41 -7.92 15.14
CA PRO A 14 6.48 -8.48 15.96
C PRO A 14 6.65 -7.65 17.24
N ALA A 15 6.94 -8.32 18.37
CA ALA A 15 7.20 -7.63 19.64
C ALA A 15 8.42 -6.70 19.49
N TYR A 16 8.43 -5.57 20.21
CA TYR A 16 9.42 -4.51 20.02
C TYR A 16 10.87 -4.95 20.33
N ASP A 17 11.02 -5.95 21.19
CA ASP A 17 12.28 -6.57 21.64
C ASP A 17 12.58 -7.90 20.93
N SER A 18 11.74 -8.31 19.98
CA SER A 18 11.93 -9.56 19.25
C SER A 18 13.16 -9.50 18.34
N PRO A 19 13.83 -10.65 18.07
CA PRO A 19 14.93 -10.70 17.11
C PRO A 19 14.56 -10.16 15.73
N GLN A 20 13.31 -10.35 15.31
CA GLN A 20 12.79 -9.80 14.06
C GLN A 20 12.76 -8.26 14.09
N MET A 21 12.16 -7.65 15.12
CA MET A 21 12.08 -6.19 15.19
C MET A 21 13.47 -5.54 15.28
N LEU A 22 14.40 -6.16 16.01
CA LEU A 22 15.79 -5.70 16.09
C LEU A 22 16.50 -5.76 14.72
N ALA A 23 16.24 -6.80 13.93
CA ALA A 23 16.79 -6.92 12.58
C ALA A 23 16.20 -5.88 11.62
N GLU A 24 14.89 -5.63 11.68
CA GLU A 24 14.21 -4.61 10.85
C GLU A 24 14.66 -3.18 11.24
N LEU A 25 14.94 -2.94 12.52
CA LEU A 25 15.53 -1.69 12.99
C LEU A 25 16.96 -1.51 12.46
N ALA A 26 17.77 -2.59 12.50
CA ALA A 26 19.12 -2.58 11.95
C ALA A 26 19.11 -2.35 10.42
N GLU A 27 18.14 -2.90 9.69
CA GLU A 27 17.94 -2.64 8.27
C GLU A 27 17.77 -1.13 7.99
N ILE A 28 16.88 -0.47 8.75
CA ILE A 28 16.63 0.98 8.59
C ILE A 28 17.90 1.78 8.87
N LYS A 29 18.67 1.41 9.90
CA LYS A 29 19.92 2.10 10.28
C LYS A 29 21.04 1.87 9.26
N ALA A 30 21.09 0.70 8.65
CA ALA A 30 22.08 0.35 7.63
C ALA A 30 21.76 0.95 6.25
N PHE A 31 20.54 1.43 6.04
CA PHE A 31 20.12 1.97 4.75
C PHE A 31 20.75 3.34 4.46
N THR A 32 21.72 3.38 3.55
CA THR A 32 22.31 4.62 3.05
C THR A 32 21.42 5.24 1.97
N ARG A 33 20.78 6.37 2.30
CA ARG A 33 19.97 7.13 1.34
C ARG A 33 20.82 7.67 0.19
N THR A 34 20.28 7.55 -1.02
CA THR A 34 20.78 8.18 -2.24
C THR A 34 19.81 9.26 -2.71
N PHE A 35 20.22 10.07 -3.68
CA PHE A 35 19.29 10.99 -4.36
C PHE A 35 18.06 10.25 -4.89
N ASN A 36 18.25 9.08 -5.53
CA ASN A 36 17.16 8.30 -6.11
C ASN A 36 16.19 7.76 -5.06
N SER A 37 16.70 7.22 -3.93
CA SER A 37 15.80 6.74 -2.86
C SER A 37 15.03 7.88 -2.22
N ASN A 38 15.64 9.05 -2.07
CA ASN A 38 14.98 10.23 -1.52
C ASN A 38 13.91 10.76 -2.46
N ALA A 39 14.22 10.89 -3.76
CA ALA A 39 13.27 11.36 -4.77
C ALA A 39 12.04 10.44 -4.84
N LYS A 40 12.23 9.12 -4.85
CA LYS A 40 11.12 8.16 -4.83
C LYS A 40 10.32 8.24 -3.53
N ALA A 41 10.98 8.30 -2.38
CA ALA A 41 10.30 8.43 -1.10
C ALA A 41 9.47 9.71 -0.99
N MET A 42 9.99 10.84 -1.50
CA MET A 42 9.25 12.09 -1.59
C MET A 42 8.08 12.00 -2.57
N TYR A 43 8.25 11.37 -3.74
CA TYR A 43 7.17 11.16 -4.70
C TYR A 43 5.99 10.40 -4.07
N TYR A 44 6.23 9.25 -3.44
CA TYR A 44 5.17 8.48 -2.78
C TYR A 44 4.63 9.15 -1.51
N GLN A 45 5.32 10.16 -0.96
CA GLN A 45 4.81 10.97 0.14
C GLN A 45 3.92 12.13 -0.33
N ALA A 46 4.17 12.65 -1.53
CA ALA A 46 3.38 13.72 -2.13
C ALA A 46 2.01 13.22 -2.60
N SER A 47 1.10 14.16 -2.91
CA SER A 47 -0.27 13.83 -3.29
C SER A 47 -0.34 12.95 -4.53
N GLU A 48 0.56 13.19 -5.47
CA GLU A 48 0.71 12.45 -6.73
C GLU A 48 0.97 10.96 -6.45
N GLY A 49 2.02 10.64 -5.67
CA GLY A 49 2.37 9.25 -5.39
C GLY A 49 1.58 8.60 -4.25
N SER A 50 0.82 9.36 -3.45
CA SER A 50 0.02 8.84 -2.33
C SER A 50 -1.47 8.69 -2.66
N TYR A 51 -2.06 9.64 -3.37
CA TYR A 51 -3.51 9.68 -3.62
C TYR A 51 -3.86 9.41 -5.08
N TYR A 52 -3.18 10.09 -6.01
CA TYR A 52 -3.56 10.11 -7.42
C TYR A 52 -2.97 8.95 -8.24
N ILE A 53 -1.81 8.41 -7.86
CA ILE A 53 -1.07 7.40 -8.64
C ILE A 53 -1.93 6.28 -9.23
N TRP A 54 -2.85 5.70 -8.44
CA TRP A 54 -3.68 4.59 -8.91
C TRP A 54 -4.82 5.05 -9.81
N SER A 55 -5.39 6.24 -9.57
CA SER A 55 -6.39 6.83 -10.45
C SER A 55 -5.76 7.26 -11.78
N ASP A 56 -4.54 7.80 -11.75
CA ASP A 56 -3.78 8.18 -12.94
C ASP A 56 -3.37 6.94 -13.74
N THR A 57 -2.90 5.90 -13.04
CA THR A 57 -2.59 4.60 -13.66
C THR A 57 -3.84 4.00 -14.31
N ALA A 58 -4.98 4.01 -13.62
CA ALA A 58 -6.26 3.55 -14.19
C ALA A 58 -6.64 4.35 -15.44
N SER A 59 -6.54 5.68 -15.38
CA SER A 59 -6.87 6.59 -16.49
C SER A 59 -6.00 6.31 -17.71
N GLN A 60 -4.70 6.16 -17.47
CA GLN A 60 -3.72 5.85 -18.51
C GLN A 60 -4.00 4.48 -19.15
N ARG A 61 -4.24 3.43 -18.35
CA ARG A 61 -4.55 2.10 -18.87
C ARG A 61 -5.87 2.09 -19.65
N ILE A 62 -6.91 2.77 -19.15
CA ILE A 62 -8.21 2.90 -19.83
C ILE A 62 -8.03 3.52 -21.22
N PHE A 63 -7.23 4.58 -21.32
CA PHE A 63 -6.95 5.24 -22.59
C PHE A 63 -6.12 4.37 -23.54
N GLU A 64 -5.02 3.79 -23.05
CA GLU A 64 -4.12 2.95 -23.88
C GLU A 64 -4.80 1.69 -24.41
N HIS A 65 -5.82 1.16 -23.70
CA HIS A 65 -6.61 0.00 -24.11
C HIS A 65 -7.95 0.38 -24.78
N HIS A 66 -8.14 1.66 -25.15
CA HIS A 66 -9.35 2.18 -25.79
C HIS A 66 -10.67 1.90 -25.03
N LEU A 67 -10.60 1.68 -23.72
CA LEU A 67 -11.78 1.49 -22.87
C LEU A 67 -12.53 2.79 -22.63
N ASP A 68 -11.91 3.95 -22.89
CA ASP A 68 -12.52 5.27 -22.87
C ASP A 68 -13.67 5.40 -23.89
N THR A 69 -13.62 4.63 -24.98
CA THR A 69 -14.71 4.52 -25.96
C THR A 69 -15.91 3.70 -25.47
N ASN A 70 -15.78 3.06 -24.30
CA ASN A 70 -16.83 2.30 -23.64
C ASN A 70 -17.04 2.84 -22.20
N PRO A 71 -17.83 3.91 -22.03
CA PRO A 71 -17.98 4.57 -20.74
C PRO A 71 -18.41 3.63 -19.59
N PRO A 72 -19.32 2.65 -19.78
CA PRO A 72 -19.62 1.67 -18.75
C PRO A 72 -18.40 0.84 -18.29
N ARG A 73 -17.54 0.39 -19.22
CA ARG A 73 -16.33 -0.37 -18.87
C ARG A 73 -15.29 0.50 -18.17
N ALA A 74 -15.08 1.73 -18.64
CA ALA A 74 -14.20 2.69 -17.98
C ALA A 74 -14.67 2.99 -16.54
N ALA A 75 -15.97 3.27 -16.36
CA ALA A 75 -16.57 3.49 -15.04
C ALA A 75 -16.39 2.28 -14.12
N ARG A 76 -16.56 1.06 -14.64
CA ARG A 76 -16.35 -0.18 -13.89
C ARG A 76 -14.90 -0.33 -13.41
N ALA A 77 -13.91 -0.02 -14.26
CA ALA A 77 -12.50 -0.07 -13.88
C ALA A 77 -12.19 0.86 -12.69
N TYR A 78 -12.64 2.12 -12.76
CA TYR A 78 -12.49 3.05 -11.64
C TYR A 78 -13.22 2.59 -10.37
N ALA A 79 -14.44 2.08 -10.52
CA ALA A 79 -15.25 1.62 -9.39
C ALA A 79 -14.59 0.45 -8.64
N LEU A 80 -14.15 -0.58 -9.37
CA LEU A 80 -13.49 -1.75 -8.77
C LEU A 80 -12.21 -1.35 -8.02
N MET A 81 -11.36 -0.53 -8.65
CA MET A 81 -10.13 -0.04 -8.02
C MET A 81 -10.43 0.80 -6.77
N SER A 82 -11.39 1.72 -6.86
CA SER A 82 -11.71 2.64 -5.76
C SER A 82 -12.33 1.90 -4.56
N VAL A 83 -13.23 0.94 -4.81
CA VAL A 83 -13.82 0.10 -3.77
C VAL A 83 -12.74 -0.70 -3.05
N ALA A 84 -11.85 -1.38 -3.79
CA ALA A 84 -10.77 -2.14 -3.18
C ALA A 84 -9.83 -1.26 -2.33
N ARG A 85 -9.47 -0.08 -2.84
CA ARG A 85 -8.61 0.88 -2.13
C ARG A 85 -9.26 1.37 -0.83
N MET A 86 -10.55 1.71 -0.86
CA MET A 86 -11.26 2.18 0.34
C MET A 86 -11.45 1.07 1.37
N ASP A 87 -11.86 -0.12 0.95
CA ASP A 87 -11.98 -1.29 1.83
C ASP A 87 -10.63 -1.63 2.49
N ALA A 88 -9.53 -1.55 1.74
CA ALA A 88 -8.19 -1.82 2.26
C ALA A 88 -7.74 -0.77 3.27
N VAL A 89 -8.05 0.51 3.05
CA VAL A 89 -7.78 1.59 4.02
C VAL A 89 -8.58 1.36 5.30
N ILE A 90 -9.85 1.00 5.22
CA ILE A 90 -10.67 0.71 6.42
C ILE A 90 -10.04 -0.43 7.24
N ALA A 91 -9.70 -1.55 6.59
CA ALA A 91 -9.08 -2.69 7.27
C ALA A 91 -7.67 -2.38 7.83
N CYS A 92 -6.90 -1.56 7.11
CA CYS A 92 -5.58 -1.13 7.53
C CYS A 92 -5.64 -0.21 8.77
N TRP A 93 -6.60 0.71 8.82
CA TRP A 93 -6.79 1.59 9.99
C TRP A 93 -7.36 0.84 11.19
N ASP A 94 -8.26 -0.12 10.97
CA ASP A 94 -8.71 -1.03 12.02
C ASP A 94 -7.51 -1.72 12.70
N ALA A 95 -6.58 -2.28 11.92
CA ALA A 95 -5.37 -2.91 12.45
C ALA A 95 -4.44 -1.91 13.17
N LYS A 96 -4.24 -0.71 12.62
CA LYS A 96 -3.43 0.35 13.25
C LYS A 96 -3.89 0.67 14.66
N TYR A 97 -5.19 0.86 14.84
CA TYR A 97 -5.76 1.23 16.13
C TYR A 97 -6.10 0.03 17.02
N ALA A 98 -6.06 -1.19 16.49
CA ALA A 98 -6.06 -2.40 17.31
C ALA A 98 -4.70 -2.63 17.99
N TYR A 99 -3.59 -2.35 17.29
CA TYR A 99 -2.25 -2.69 17.77
C TYR A 99 -1.43 -1.53 18.34
N TRP A 100 -1.72 -0.28 17.97
CA TRP A 100 -1.01 0.91 18.47
C TRP A 100 0.53 0.82 18.34
N ALA A 101 1.01 0.20 17.27
CA ALA A 101 2.44 -0.08 17.07
C ALA A 101 3.29 1.21 16.96
N MET A 102 4.43 1.20 17.64
CA MET A 102 5.44 2.26 17.59
C MET A 102 6.10 2.37 16.20
N ARG A 103 6.62 3.56 15.89
CA ARG A 103 7.44 3.86 14.72
C ARG A 103 8.93 3.57 14.98
N PRO A 104 9.77 3.41 13.94
CA PRO A 104 11.21 3.21 14.11
C PRO A 104 11.89 4.24 15.02
N ALA A 105 11.68 5.53 14.76
CA ALA A 105 12.28 6.62 15.54
C ALA A 105 11.73 6.75 16.98
N GLN A 106 10.63 6.07 17.31
CA GLN A 106 10.12 5.99 18.68
C GLN A 106 10.82 4.89 19.50
N ILE A 107 11.33 3.85 18.83
CA ILE A 107 12.11 2.77 19.46
C ILE A 107 13.58 3.18 19.58
N ASP A 108 14.16 3.73 18.52
CA ASP A 108 15.54 4.21 18.49
C ASP A 108 15.58 5.64 17.93
N ASN A 109 15.81 6.60 18.82
CA ASN A 109 15.82 8.03 18.51
C ASN A 109 17.05 8.48 17.68
N THR A 110 18.01 7.58 17.40
CA THR A 110 19.13 7.86 16.49
C THR A 110 18.74 7.74 15.02
N ILE A 111 17.55 7.20 14.72
CA ILE A 111 17.04 7.08 13.35
C ILE A 111 16.59 8.45 12.84
N THR A 112 17.31 8.96 11.84
CA THR A 112 16.93 10.17 11.11
C THR A 112 15.91 9.81 10.02
N THR A 113 14.70 10.34 10.09
CA THR A 113 13.66 10.18 9.04
C THR A 113 13.83 11.19 7.91
N LEU A 114 13.46 10.83 6.67
CA LEU A 114 13.53 11.75 5.52
C LEU A 114 12.51 12.89 5.63
N PHE A 115 11.33 12.59 6.18
CA PHE A 115 10.26 13.53 6.48
C PHE A 115 9.54 13.07 7.76
N PRO A 116 8.77 13.94 8.42
CA PRO A 116 8.08 13.59 9.66
C PRO A 116 7.20 12.36 9.51
N ALA A 117 7.25 11.45 10.50
CA ALA A 117 6.35 10.32 10.54
C ALA A 117 4.89 10.81 10.64
N PRO A 118 3.95 10.28 9.82
CA PRO A 118 2.54 10.63 9.92
C PRO A 118 1.95 10.32 11.30
N ASN A 119 0.96 11.10 11.73
CA ASN A 119 0.32 11.09 13.04
C ASN A 119 -0.68 9.93 13.25
N HIS A 120 -0.25 8.70 12.97
CA HIS A 120 -1.00 7.47 13.22
C HIS A 120 -0.04 6.28 13.48
N PRO A 121 -0.50 5.18 14.12
CA PRO A 121 0.33 4.01 14.42
C PRO A 121 1.03 3.41 13.19
N SER A 122 2.13 2.69 13.42
CA SER A 122 2.98 2.17 12.35
C SER A 122 2.32 1.01 11.59
N TYR A 123 1.91 -0.03 12.29
CA TYR A 123 1.54 -1.30 11.68
C TYR A 123 0.05 -1.43 11.35
N PRO A 124 -0.35 -1.89 10.16
CA PRO A 124 0.48 -2.08 8.95
C PRO A 124 0.67 -0.76 8.17
N ALA A 125 1.59 -0.72 7.22
CA ALA A 125 1.88 0.50 6.45
C ALA A 125 0.70 0.90 5.54
N GLY A 126 0.15 2.11 5.74
CA GLY A 126 -1.03 2.61 5.01
C GLY A 126 -0.82 2.70 3.50
N HIS A 127 0.36 3.17 3.07
CA HIS A 127 0.77 3.16 1.66
C HIS A 127 0.77 1.74 1.09
N GLY A 128 1.27 0.74 1.84
CA GLY A 128 1.24 -0.66 1.41
C GLY A 128 -0.18 -1.18 1.23
N CYS A 129 -1.07 -0.93 2.19
CA CYS A 129 -2.48 -1.32 2.12
C CYS A 129 -3.19 -0.72 0.90
N ASN A 130 -3.07 0.60 0.71
CA ASN A 130 -3.74 1.29 -0.40
C ASN A 130 -3.15 0.90 -1.76
N SER A 131 -1.82 0.84 -1.85
CA SER A 131 -1.12 0.50 -3.09
C SER A 131 -1.29 -0.95 -3.49
N GLY A 132 -1.18 -1.88 -2.54
CA GLY A 132 -1.44 -3.30 -2.81
C GLY A 132 -2.85 -3.52 -3.34
N ALA A 133 -3.87 -2.85 -2.80
CA ALA A 133 -5.24 -2.99 -3.27
C ALA A 133 -5.47 -2.39 -4.66
N GLY A 134 -4.99 -1.15 -4.88
CA GLY A 134 -5.16 -0.46 -6.15
C GLY A 134 -4.42 -1.16 -7.29
N ALA A 135 -3.15 -1.50 -7.08
CA ALA A 135 -2.34 -2.20 -8.06
C ALA A 135 -2.91 -3.56 -8.42
N HIS A 136 -3.34 -4.34 -7.43
CA HIS A 136 -3.80 -5.71 -7.68
C HIS A 136 -5.08 -5.77 -8.51
N VAL A 137 -6.03 -4.84 -8.27
CA VAL A 137 -7.21 -4.71 -9.13
C VAL A 137 -6.83 -4.28 -10.55
N LEU A 138 -5.92 -3.32 -10.69
CA LEU A 138 -5.50 -2.85 -12.02
C LEU A 138 -4.70 -3.93 -12.78
N ALA A 139 -3.87 -4.71 -12.10
CA ALA A 139 -3.16 -5.84 -12.68
C ALA A 139 -4.13 -6.95 -13.12
N TYR A 140 -5.26 -7.12 -12.45
CA TYR A 140 -6.33 -8.00 -12.92
C TYR A 140 -7.03 -7.47 -14.18
N LEU A 141 -7.29 -6.16 -14.25
CA LEU A 141 -7.97 -5.53 -15.39
C LEU A 141 -7.06 -5.38 -16.62
N PHE A 142 -5.76 -5.18 -16.40
CA PHE A 142 -4.73 -4.93 -17.41
C PHE A 142 -3.55 -5.90 -17.19
N PRO A 143 -3.70 -7.19 -17.55
CA PRO A 143 -2.76 -8.24 -17.18
C PRO A 143 -1.39 -8.10 -17.86
N ASP A 144 -1.33 -7.53 -19.07
CA ASP A 144 -0.08 -7.36 -19.82
C ASP A 144 0.88 -6.43 -19.08
N GLU A 145 0.36 -5.42 -18.37
CA GLU A 145 1.13 -4.50 -17.52
C GLU A 145 1.09 -4.86 -16.04
N GLY A 146 0.45 -5.97 -15.67
CA GLY A 146 0.19 -6.33 -14.29
C GLY A 146 1.46 -6.39 -13.44
N LYS A 147 2.55 -6.95 -13.98
CA LYS A 147 3.85 -6.96 -13.29
C LYS A 147 4.37 -5.54 -13.02
N PHE A 148 4.32 -4.66 -14.00
CA PHE A 148 4.80 -3.29 -13.85
C PHE A 148 4.00 -2.52 -12.80
N ILE A 149 2.67 -2.71 -12.79
CA ILE A 149 1.76 -2.10 -11.83
C ILE A 149 2.02 -2.60 -10.40
N GLU A 150 2.23 -3.91 -10.22
CA GLU A 150 2.57 -4.51 -8.93
C GLU A 150 3.94 -4.04 -8.42
N ASP A 151 4.95 -3.96 -9.30
CA ASP A 151 6.28 -3.45 -8.93
C ASP A 151 6.20 -2.00 -8.41
N LYS A 152 5.26 -1.19 -8.92
CA LYS A 152 4.99 0.17 -8.41
C LYS A 152 4.38 0.16 -7.01
N ALA A 153 3.52 -0.79 -6.69
CA ALA A 153 2.99 -0.93 -5.33
C ALA A 153 4.08 -1.34 -4.35
N ASP A 154 4.93 -2.29 -4.75
CA ASP A 154 6.08 -2.71 -3.94
C ASP A 154 7.06 -1.54 -3.72
N GLU A 155 7.33 -0.72 -4.75
CA GLU A 155 8.14 0.50 -4.63
C GLU A 155 7.52 1.52 -3.66
N ALA A 156 6.19 1.71 -3.72
CA ALA A 156 5.47 2.56 -2.78
C ALA A 156 5.66 2.10 -1.34
N GLY A 157 5.60 0.78 -1.10
CA GLY A 157 5.89 0.17 0.20
C GLY A 157 7.34 0.37 0.64
N LEU A 158 8.31 -0.01 -0.20
CA LEU A 158 9.74 0.12 0.09
C LEU A 158 10.16 1.56 0.41
N SER A 159 9.55 2.52 -0.27
CA SER A 159 9.84 3.92 -0.07
C SER A 159 9.59 4.41 1.37
N ARG A 160 8.78 3.68 2.15
CA ARG A 160 8.53 3.98 3.56
C ARG A 160 9.68 3.55 4.46
N ILE A 161 10.38 2.46 4.10
CA ILE A 161 11.61 2.00 4.74
C ILE A 161 12.75 2.95 4.39
N TRP A 162 12.86 3.36 3.12
CA TRP A 162 13.86 4.36 2.69
C TRP A 162 13.72 5.69 3.43
N ALA A 163 12.48 6.10 3.71
CA ALA A 163 12.18 7.28 4.52
C ALA A 163 12.43 7.08 6.03
N GLY A 164 12.63 5.84 6.50
CA GLY A 164 12.87 5.48 7.89
C GLY A 164 11.62 5.55 8.78
N ILE A 165 10.41 5.46 8.20
CA ILE A 165 9.15 5.68 8.93
C ILE A 165 8.33 4.41 9.16
N HIS A 166 8.67 3.28 8.52
CA HIS A 166 8.00 1.99 8.67
C HIS A 166 9.04 0.87 8.69
N PHE A 167 8.68 -0.23 9.35
CA PHE A 167 9.46 -1.45 9.35
C PHE A 167 9.15 -2.33 8.13
N ARG A 168 10.00 -3.33 7.87
CA ARG A 168 9.79 -4.33 6.80
C ARG A 168 8.46 -5.06 6.98
N SER A 169 8.17 -5.50 8.19
CA SER A 169 6.92 -6.17 8.55
C SER A 169 5.69 -5.29 8.31
N ASP A 170 5.74 -3.99 8.63
CA ASP A 170 4.65 -3.05 8.35
C ASP A 170 4.31 -3.02 6.85
N VAL A 171 5.36 -2.96 6.01
CA VAL A 171 5.24 -2.82 4.56
C VAL A 171 4.72 -4.10 3.92
N GLU A 172 5.34 -5.24 4.22
CA GLU A 172 4.97 -6.53 3.63
C GLU A 172 3.55 -6.93 4.01
N VAL A 173 3.18 -6.75 5.29
CA VAL A 173 1.82 -7.03 5.76
C VAL A 173 0.82 -6.06 5.15
N GLY A 174 1.17 -4.77 5.03
CA GLY A 174 0.30 -3.79 4.39
C GLY A 174 0.00 -4.16 2.94
N LEU A 175 1.03 -4.46 2.14
CA LEU A 175 0.87 -4.90 0.76
C LEU A 175 0.02 -6.17 0.65
N LYS A 176 0.30 -7.16 1.50
CA LYS A 176 -0.47 -8.40 1.55
C LYS A 176 -1.94 -8.17 1.88
N LEU A 177 -2.24 -7.35 2.89
CA LEU A 177 -3.60 -6.98 3.27
C LEU A 177 -4.32 -6.32 2.10
N GLY A 178 -3.69 -5.35 1.44
CA GLY A 178 -4.25 -4.68 0.27
C GLY A 178 -4.60 -5.66 -0.85
N ARG A 179 -3.68 -6.58 -1.19
CA ARG A 179 -3.90 -7.63 -2.19
C ARG A 179 -5.06 -8.56 -1.82
N GLN A 180 -5.14 -9.00 -0.56
CA GLN A 180 -6.24 -9.85 -0.08
C GLN A 180 -7.61 -9.17 -0.16
N VAL A 181 -7.67 -7.86 0.10
CA VAL A 181 -8.91 -7.09 -0.08
C VAL A 181 -9.28 -6.99 -1.55
N ALA A 182 -8.29 -6.74 -2.42
CA ALA A 182 -8.50 -6.71 -3.86
C ALA A 182 -8.99 -8.05 -4.40
N ASP A 183 -8.48 -9.19 -3.91
CA ASP A 183 -8.95 -10.53 -4.26
C ASP A 183 -10.47 -10.68 -4.05
N GLU A 184 -11.02 -10.18 -2.94
CA GLU A 184 -12.46 -10.23 -2.71
C GLU A 184 -13.27 -9.32 -3.65
N VAL A 185 -12.70 -8.20 -4.08
CA VAL A 185 -13.34 -7.32 -5.06
C VAL A 185 -13.29 -7.95 -6.45
N ILE A 186 -12.16 -8.56 -6.82
CA ILE A 186 -11.99 -9.31 -8.08
C ILE A 186 -12.92 -10.53 -8.10
N ALA A 187 -13.03 -11.27 -7.00
CA ALA A 187 -13.91 -12.42 -6.89
C ALA A 187 -15.39 -12.05 -7.07
N TRP A 188 -15.79 -10.87 -6.58
CA TRP A 188 -17.11 -10.30 -6.85
C TRP A 188 -17.25 -9.90 -8.33
N ALA A 189 -16.26 -9.19 -8.88
CA ALA A 189 -16.25 -8.75 -10.27
C ALA A 189 -16.28 -9.90 -11.29
N LYS A 190 -15.81 -11.10 -10.93
CA LYS A 190 -15.90 -12.30 -11.79
C LYS A 190 -17.31 -12.89 -11.85
N LYS A 191 -18.20 -12.48 -10.95
CA LYS A 191 -19.54 -13.05 -10.76
C LYS A 191 -20.67 -12.03 -10.97
N ASP A 192 -20.34 -10.77 -11.26
CA ASP A 192 -21.30 -9.67 -11.36
C ASP A 192 -22.07 -9.65 -12.70
N GLY A 193 -21.69 -10.49 -13.67
CA GLY A 193 -22.36 -10.62 -14.97
C GLY A 193 -22.04 -9.50 -15.96
N ALA A 194 -20.97 -8.72 -15.72
CA ALA A 194 -20.50 -7.64 -16.58
C ALA A 194 -19.57 -8.09 -17.72
#